data_AF-A0AAV5B3Y3-F1
#
_entry.id   AF-A0AAV5B3Y3-F1
#
_cell.length_a   1.000
_cell.length_b   1.000
_cell.length_c   1.000
_cell.angle_alpha   90.00
_cell.angle_beta   90.00
_cell.angle_gamma   90.00
#
_symmetry.space_group_name_H-M   'P 1'
#
loop_
_entity.id
_entity.type
_entity.pdbx_description
1 polymer ?
#
loop_
_entity_poly.entity_id
_entity_poly.type
_entity_poly.pdbx_seq_one_letter_code
_entity_poly.pdbx_strand_id
1 'polypeptide(L)'
;MSKSHLSGRLLARAQALQVLFQAEATGRPVDRILADEYVVTDGPIDDYGRDLALAVYDRRGDLDLVLGTVARNWSVGRMASVDRNILRIALYELLYEEAVGDAVAIDEAVRLSKVFGGDDSFSFVNGVLGRLQRDMGSGVDLVARAREQRAAQEAEALAAQAAEAGADQELQAEADDAAAADDAAAEAVDADVAGA
;
A
#
# COMPACT_ATOMS: atom_id res chain seq x y z
N MET A 1 27.18 -13.20 -2.64
CA MET A 1 27.11 -14.32 -1.68
C MET A 1 26.40 -15.49 -2.37
N SER A 2 26.87 -16.73 -2.17
CA SER A 2 26.34 -17.92 -2.86
C SER A 2 24.96 -18.31 -2.33
N LYS A 3 24.01 -18.66 -3.22
CA LYS A 3 22.62 -19.10 -2.94
C LYS A 3 22.52 -20.41 -2.09
N SER A 4 23.63 -20.92 -1.56
CA SER A 4 23.82 -22.16 -0.82
C SER A 4 23.06 -22.29 0.52
N HIS A 5 22.24 -21.31 0.93
CA HIS A 5 21.53 -21.31 2.21
C HIS A 5 19.99 -21.30 2.10
N LEU A 6 19.43 -21.31 0.89
CA LEU A 6 17.99 -21.39 0.68
C LEU A 6 17.56 -22.87 0.57
N SER A 7 16.94 -23.40 1.61
CA SER A 7 16.41 -24.77 1.61
C SER A 7 15.11 -24.88 2.40
N GLY A 8 14.30 -25.89 2.09
CA GLY A 8 13.03 -26.16 2.79
C GLY A 8 12.09 -24.97 2.76
N ARG A 9 11.50 -24.61 3.91
CA ARG A 9 10.54 -23.51 4.03
C ARG A 9 11.12 -22.15 3.62
N LEU A 10 12.42 -21.90 3.81
CA LEU A 10 13.04 -20.65 3.35
C LEU A 10 13.10 -20.58 1.82
N LEU A 11 13.40 -21.70 1.13
CA LEU A 11 13.34 -21.75 -0.33
C LEU A 11 11.90 -21.53 -0.83
N ALA A 12 10.92 -22.17 -0.21
CA ALA A 12 9.52 -21.99 -0.58
C ALA A 12 9.05 -20.52 -0.43
N ARG A 13 9.46 -19.82 0.64
CA ARG A 13 9.20 -18.37 0.78
C ARG A 13 9.93 -17.54 -0.27
N ALA A 14 11.15 -17.90 -0.62
CA ALA A 14 11.89 -17.24 -1.70
C ALA A 14 11.19 -17.40 -3.05
N GLN A 15 10.64 -18.58 -3.34
CA GLN A 15 9.84 -18.84 -4.54
C GLN A 15 8.52 -18.03 -4.51
N ALA A 16 7.84 -17.97 -3.37
CA ALA A 16 6.66 -17.12 -3.21
C ALA A 16 6.97 -15.63 -3.48
N LEU A 17 8.09 -15.14 -2.95
CA LEU A 17 8.59 -13.79 -3.20
C LEU A 17 8.84 -13.53 -4.68
N GLN A 18 9.47 -14.47 -5.39
CA GLN A 18 9.73 -14.36 -6.83
C GLN A 18 8.44 -14.27 -7.64
N VAL A 19 7.45 -15.10 -7.33
CA VAL A 19 6.13 -15.09 -7.98
C VAL A 19 5.39 -13.77 -7.72
N LEU A 20 5.37 -13.30 -6.48
CA LEU A 20 4.74 -12.01 -6.11
C LEU A 20 5.41 -10.82 -6.79
N PHE A 21 6.75 -10.82 -6.86
CA PHE A 21 7.51 -9.81 -7.59
C PHE A 21 7.17 -9.82 -9.09
N GLN A 22 7.10 -11.00 -9.71
CA GLN A 22 6.74 -11.14 -11.12
C GLN A 22 5.31 -10.66 -11.40
N ALA A 23 4.36 -10.97 -10.50
CA ALA A 23 2.98 -10.48 -10.58
C ALA A 23 2.92 -8.94 -10.56
N GLU A 24 3.64 -8.30 -9.64
CA GLU A 24 3.73 -6.83 -9.59
C GLU A 24 4.39 -6.24 -10.85
N ALA A 25 5.53 -6.81 -11.27
CA ALA A 25 6.30 -6.30 -12.40
C ALA A 25 5.53 -6.39 -13.74
N THR A 26 4.65 -7.37 -13.87
CA THR A 26 3.85 -7.60 -15.09
C THR A 26 2.42 -7.08 -14.98
N GLY A 27 1.98 -6.65 -13.80
CA GLY A 27 0.59 -6.28 -13.53
C GLY A 27 -0.40 -7.45 -13.65
N ARG A 28 0.09 -8.70 -13.64
CA ARG A 28 -0.73 -9.92 -13.79
C ARG A 28 -1.00 -10.54 -12.42
N PRO A 29 -2.15 -11.20 -12.23
CA PRO A 29 -2.44 -11.87 -10.98
C PRO A 29 -1.61 -13.16 -10.81
N VAL A 30 -1.38 -13.56 -9.55
CA VAL A 30 -0.48 -14.67 -9.19
C VAL A 30 -0.92 -16.00 -9.78
N ASP A 31 -2.23 -16.28 -9.85
CA ASP A 31 -2.77 -17.49 -10.50
C ASP A 31 -2.30 -17.62 -11.96
N ARG A 32 -2.20 -16.50 -12.67
CA ARG A 32 -1.74 -16.46 -14.07
C ARG A 32 -0.23 -16.64 -14.18
N ILE A 33 0.53 -16.07 -13.24
CA ILE A 33 1.98 -16.30 -13.18
C ILE A 33 2.30 -17.78 -12.92
N LEU A 34 1.56 -18.41 -12.00
CA LEU A 34 1.75 -19.80 -11.62
C LEU A 34 1.31 -20.81 -12.69
N ALA A 35 0.45 -20.40 -13.62
CA ALA A 35 -0.01 -21.21 -14.73
C ALA A 35 0.88 -21.08 -15.98
N ASP A 36 1.78 -20.09 -16.02
CA ASP A 36 2.68 -19.87 -17.14
C ASP A 36 3.83 -20.88 -17.16
N GLU A 37 4.26 -21.24 -18.36
CA GLU A 37 5.43 -22.11 -18.59
C GLU A 37 6.75 -21.47 -18.12
N TYR A 38 6.78 -20.12 -18.00
CA TYR A 38 7.96 -19.33 -17.66
C TYR A 38 7.90 -18.68 -16.28
N VAL A 39 7.25 -19.32 -15.31
CA VAL A 39 7.34 -18.88 -13.91
C VAL A 39 8.82 -18.86 -13.49
N VAL A 40 9.30 -17.71 -13.01
CA VAL A 40 10.72 -17.53 -12.68
C VAL A 40 10.93 -17.84 -11.21
N THR A 41 11.30 -19.08 -10.90
CA THR A 41 11.63 -19.52 -9.54
C THR A 41 12.96 -20.24 -9.47
N ASP A 42 13.59 -20.26 -8.29
CA ASP A 42 14.75 -21.12 -8.03
C ASP A 42 14.28 -22.59 -7.91
N GLY A 43 14.14 -23.26 -9.06
CA GLY A 43 13.65 -24.64 -9.17
C GLY A 43 12.13 -24.77 -9.27
N PRO A 44 11.59 -26.01 -9.33
CA PRO A 44 10.14 -26.24 -9.31
C PRO A 44 9.51 -25.61 -8.08
N ILE A 45 8.36 -24.96 -8.26
CA ILE A 45 7.67 -24.30 -7.16
C ILE A 45 7.19 -25.34 -6.13
N ASP A 46 7.52 -25.11 -4.87
CA ASP A 46 7.03 -25.86 -3.73
C ASP A 46 5.54 -25.56 -3.46
N ASP A 47 4.77 -26.56 -3.03
CA ASP A 47 3.33 -26.40 -2.78
C ASP A 47 3.05 -25.32 -1.72
N TYR A 48 3.85 -25.24 -0.66
CA TYR A 48 3.69 -24.19 0.32
C TYR A 48 4.11 -22.82 -0.23
N GLY A 49 5.13 -22.76 -1.08
CA GLY A 49 5.50 -21.52 -1.78
C GLY A 49 4.39 -21.01 -2.70
N ARG A 50 3.73 -21.92 -3.42
CA ARG A 50 2.56 -21.64 -4.27
C ARG A 50 1.40 -21.09 -3.43
N ASP A 51 1.01 -21.80 -2.38
CA ASP A 51 -0.12 -21.44 -1.52
C ASP A 51 0.11 -20.11 -0.81
N LEU A 52 1.34 -19.89 -0.33
CA LEU A 52 1.74 -18.63 0.30
C LEU A 52 1.63 -17.46 -0.68
N ALA A 53 2.10 -17.61 -1.93
CA ALA A 53 2.01 -16.56 -2.94
C ALA A 53 0.55 -16.19 -3.25
N LEU A 54 -0.32 -17.19 -3.40
CA LEU A 54 -1.75 -16.99 -3.65
C LEU A 54 -2.41 -16.27 -2.46
N ALA A 55 -2.18 -16.77 -1.25
CA ALA A 55 -2.84 -16.24 -0.05
C ALA A 55 -2.39 -14.81 0.29
N VAL A 56 -1.11 -14.49 0.09
CA VAL A 56 -0.56 -13.13 0.20
C VAL A 56 -1.17 -12.22 -0.87
N TYR A 57 -1.26 -12.68 -2.12
CA TYR A 57 -1.82 -11.88 -3.21
C TYR A 57 -3.28 -11.51 -2.97
N ASP A 58 -4.08 -12.46 -2.50
CA ASP A 58 -5.51 -12.26 -2.21
C ASP A 58 -5.75 -11.25 -1.08
N ARG A 59 -4.83 -11.17 -0.11
CA ARG A 59 -4.93 -10.27 1.05
C ARG A 59 -4.09 -9.01 0.93
N ARG A 60 -3.41 -8.79 -0.20
CA ARG A 60 -2.44 -7.68 -0.37
C ARG A 60 -3.00 -6.32 0.02
N GLY A 61 -4.30 -6.08 -0.19
CA GLY A 61 -4.97 -4.84 0.21
C GLY A 61 -4.94 -4.63 1.72
N ASP A 62 -5.39 -5.61 2.50
CA ASP A 62 -5.35 -5.55 3.96
C ASP A 62 -3.91 -5.51 4.50
N LEU A 63 -3.01 -6.28 3.89
CA LEU A 63 -1.59 -6.28 4.26
C LEU A 63 -0.97 -4.89 4.04
N ASP A 64 -1.26 -4.25 2.91
CA ASP A 64 -0.79 -2.89 2.60
C ASP A 64 -1.37 -1.84 3.53
N LEU A 65 -2.65 -1.97 3.92
CA LEU A 65 -3.26 -1.09 4.92
C LEU A 65 -2.49 -1.16 6.25
N VAL A 66 -2.25 -2.38 6.75
CA VAL A 66 -1.50 -2.58 8.00
C VAL A 66 -0.07 -2.04 7.87
N LEU A 67 0.63 -2.32 6.75
CA LEU A 67 1.96 -1.79 6.50
C LEU A 67 1.98 -0.25 6.51
N GLY A 68 0.95 0.39 5.95
CA GLY A 68 0.78 1.84 5.97
C GLY A 68 0.70 2.42 7.40
N THR A 69 0.11 1.68 8.36
CA THR A 69 0.03 2.13 9.76
C THR A 69 1.38 2.03 10.50
N VAL A 70 2.24 1.08 10.11
CA VAL A 70 3.49 0.75 10.80
C VAL A 70 4.71 1.45 10.17
N ALA A 71 4.68 1.66 8.86
CA ALA A 71 5.70 2.36 8.10
C ALA A 71 5.49 3.88 8.15
N ARG A 72 5.56 4.46 9.36
CA ARG A 72 5.41 5.91 9.58
C ARG A 72 6.33 6.70 8.65
N ASN A 73 5.77 7.63 7.87
CA ASN A 73 6.44 8.46 6.85
C ASN A 73 6.90 7.74 5.57
N TRP A 74 6.54 6.47 5.35
CA TRP A 74 6.86 5.75 4.11
C TRP A 74 5.60 5.19 3.46
N SER A 75 5.19 5.76 2.33
CA SER A 75 4.07 5.19 1.57
C SER A 75 4.46 3.80 1.03
N VAL A 76 3.58 2.81 1.19
CA VAL A 76 3.79 1.43 0.72
C VAL A 76 4.18 1.37 -0.77
N GLY A 77 3.58 2.25 -1.60
CA GLY A 77 3.91 2.35 -3.03
C GLY A 77 5.34 2.83 -3.35
N ARG A 78 6.05 3.47 -2.40
CA ARG A 78 7.45 3.89 -2.54
C ARG A 78 8.44 2.87 -2.00
N MET A 79 7.97 1.78 -1.40
CA MET A 79 8.86 0.68 -0.98
C MET A 79 9.41 -0.03 -2.22
N ALA A 80 10.65 -0.51 -2.14
CA ALA A 80 11.18 -1.42 -3.14
C ALA A 80 10.23 -2.63 -3.25
N SER A 81 9.95 -3.09 -4.48
CA SER A 81 8.99 -4.18 -4.70
C SER A 81 9.38 -5.44 -3.91
N VAL A 82 10.67 -5.76 -3.87
CA VAL A 82 11.20 -6.87 -3.06
C VAL A 82 10.87 -6.68 -1.58
N ASP A 83 11.22 -5.55 -0.99
CA ASP A 83 10.99 -5.29 0.45
C ASP A 83 9.52 -5.30 0.81
N ARG A 84 8.67 -4.70 -0.04
CA ARG A 84 7.22 -4.72 0.15
C ARG A 84 6.68 -6.15 0.14
N ASN A 85 7.09 -6.98 -0.82
CA ASN A 85 6.61 -8.37 -0.90
C ASN A 85 7.16 -9.24 0.24
N ILE A 86 8.39 -9.01 0.70
CA ILE A 86 8.93 -9.66 1.92
C ILE A 86 8.08 -9.29 3.14
N LEU A 87 7.77 -8.00 3.31
CA LEU A 87 6.95 -7.52 4.42
C LEU A 87 5.52 -8.07 4.36
N ARG A 88 4.92 -8.17 3.16
CA ARG A 88 3.60 -8.80 2.98
C ARG A 88 3.61 -10.28 3.32
N ILE A 89 4.63 -11.03 2.91
CA ILE A 89 4.79 -12.44 3.29
C ILE A 89 4.86 -12.56 4.81
N ALA A 90 5.76 -11.81 5.45
CA ALA A 90 5.93 -11.84 6.89
C ALA A 90 4.61 -11.50 7.61
N LEU A 91 3.94 -10.43 7.19
CA LEU A 91 2.70 -10.00 7.79
C LEU A 91 1.57 -11.01 7.59
N TYR A 92 1.48 -11.65 6.42
CA TYR A 92 0.50 -12.72 6.21
C TYR A 92 0.72 -13.87 7.20
N GLU A 93 1.96 -14.32 7.36
CA GLU A 93 2.27 -15.40 8.30
C GLU A 93 1.96 -15.01 9.74
N LEU A 94 2.31 -13.79 10.14
CA LEU A 94 2.05 -13.27 11.49
C LEU A 94 0.56 -13.15 11.81
N LEU A 95 -0.28 -12.82 10.83
CA LEU A 95 -1.70 -12.58 11.04
C LEU A 95 -2.59 -13.80 10.81
N TYR A 96 -2.15 -14.73 9.95
CA TYR A 96 -3.03 -15.79 9.45
C TYR A 96 -2.42 -17.20 9.56
N GLU A 97 -1.15 -17.34 9.95
CA GLU A 97 -0.47 -18.64 10.03
C GLU A 97 0.23 -18.84 11.39
N GLU A 98 -0.57 -19.08 12.43
CA GLU A 98 -0.08 -19.31 13.79
C GLU A 98 0.96 -20.44 13.89
N ALA A 99 0.87 -21.45 13.01
CA ALA A 99 1.78 -22.60 13.02
C ALA A 99 3.22 -22.25 12.63
N VAL A 100 3.46 -21.10 11.98
CA VAL A 100 4.81 -20.63 11.65
C VAL A 100 5.52 -20.08 12.88
N GLY A 101 4.79 -19.37 13.74
CA GLY A 101 5.30 -18.69 14.92
C GLY A 101 6.02 -17.37 14.61
N ASP A 102 5.76 -16.34 15.43
CA ASP A 102 6.15 -14.96 15.15
C ASP A 102 7.64 -14.77 14.91
N ALA A 103 8.48 -15.35 15.77
CA ALA A 103 9.93 -15.23 15.68
C ALA A 103 10.46 -15.82 14.37
N VAL A 104 9.89 -16.94 13.92
CA VAL A 104 10.31 -17.61 12.67
C VAL A 104 9.91 -16.76 11.47
N ALA A 105 8.67 -16.28 11.40
CA ALA A 105 8.22 -15.42 10.32
C ALA A 105 9.12 -14.17 10.17
N ILE A 106 9.48 -13.54 11.30
CA ILE A 106 10.37 -12.38 11.33
C ILE A 106 11.79 -12.74 10.87
N ASP A 107 12.38 -13.79 11.43
CA ASP A 107 13.76 -14.21 11.10
C ASP A 107 13.90 -14.65 9.64
N GLU A 108 12.88 -15.31 9.08
CA GLU A 108 12.84 -15.71 7.67
C GLU A 108 12.72 -14.50 6.74
N ALA A 109 11.86 -13.53 7.06
CA ALA A 109 11.72 -12.30 6.29
C ALA A 109 13.02 -11.48 6.28
N VAL A 110 13.70 -11.38 7.42
CA VAL A 110 14.99 -10.73 7.57
C VAL A 110 16.10 -11.46 6.80
N ARG A 111 16.04 -12.80 6.72
CA ARG A 111 16.95 -13.57 5.86
C ARG A 111 16.70 -13.31 4.38
N LEU A 112 15.44 -13.28 3.95
CA LEU A 112 15.08 -12.97 2.57
C LEU A 112 15.55 -11.57 2.17
N SER A 113 15.43 -10.56 3.05
CA SER A 113 15.85 -9.20 2.74
C SER A 113 17.36 -9.08 2.53
N LYS A 114 18.17 -9.91 3.21
CA LYS A 114 19.63 -9.99 2.99
C LYS A 114 20.01 -10.65 1.67
N VAL A 115 19.14 -11.53 1.15
CA VAL A 115 19.42 -12.31 -0.07
C VAL A 115 18.91 -11.58 -1.32
N PHE A 116 17.72 -10.99 -1.25
CA PHE A 116 17.03 -10.40 -2.40
C PHE A 116 16.96 -8.87 -2.37
N GLY A 117 17.09 -8.26 -1.19
CA GLY A 117 17.01 -6.81 -1.03
C GLY A 117 18.29 -6.08 -1.44
N GLY A 118 18.24 -4.75 -1.39
CA GLY A 118 19.41 -3.87 -1.53
C GLY A 118 20.13 -3.64 -0.19
N ASP A 119 21.10 -2.72 -0.21
CA ASP A 119 22.00 -2.48 0.94
C ASP A 119 21.25 -2.12 2.23
N ASP A 120 20.16 -1.34 2.13
CA ASP A 120 19.35 -0.88 3.27
C ASP A 120 18.16 -1.79 3.59
N SER A 121 17.88 -2.81 2.78
CA SER A 121 16.68 -3.64 2.92
C SER A 121 16.63 -4.39 4.25
N PHE A 122 17.78 -4.88 4.73
CA PHE A 122 17.87 -5.54 6.03
C PHE A 122 17.44 -4.64 7.19
N SER A 123 17.99 -3.42 7.26
CA SER A 123 17.71 -2.50 8.37
C SER A 123 16.26 -2.01 8.30
N PHE A 124 15.76 -1.76 7.08
CA PHE A 124 14.39 -1.35 6.82
C PHE A 124 13.37 -2.42 7.24
N VAL A 125 13.48 -3.64 6.71
CA VAL A 125 12.55 -4.75 7.00
C VAL A 125 12.55 -5.05 8.49
N ASN A 126 13.74 -5.17 9.11
CA ASN A 126 13.86 -5.41 10.54
C ASN A 126 13.21 -4.30 11.38
N GLY A 127 13.37 -3.03 10.97
CA GLY A 127 12.76 -1.88 11.64
C GLY A 127 11.23 -1.90 11.58
N VAL A 128 10.64 -2.27 10.43
CA VAL A 128 9.18 -2.39 10.27
C VAL A 128 8.63 -3.53 11.11
N LEU A 129 9.22 -4.73 11.01
CA LEU A 129 8.76 -5.91 11.76
C LEU A 129 8.92 -5.74 13.27
N GLY A 130 9.99 -5.09 13.73
CA GLY A 130 10.16 -4.77 15.15
C GLY A 130 9.09 -3.81 15.70
N ARG A 131 8.55 -2.90 14.88
CA ARG A 131 7.39 -2.07 15.26
C ARG A 131 6.12 -2.91 15.30
N LEU A 132 5.90 -3.73 14.28
CA LEU A 132 4.74 -4.61 14.17
C LEU A 132 4.62 -5.55 15.39
N GLN A 133 5.73 -6.15 15.81
CA GLN A 133 5.77 -7.05 16.97
C GLN A 133 5.32 -6.35 18.27
N ARG A 134 5.66 -5.06 18.46
CA ARG A 134 5.19 -4.29 19.62
C ARG A 134 3.70 -4.00 19.56
N ASP A 135 3.17 -3.71 18.38
CA ASP A 135 1.74 -3.47 18.19
C ASP A 135 0.92 -4.76 18.43
N MET A 136 1.38 -5.92 17.93
CA MET A 136 0.69 -7.21 18.15
C MET A 136 0.64 -7.61 19.63
N GLY A 137 1.71 -7.34 20.40
CA GLY A 137 1.75 -7.62 21.84
C GLY A 137 0.73 -6.84 22.67
N SER A 138 0.05 -5.85 22.09
CA SER A 138 -0.99 -5.06 22.76
C SER A 138 -2.41 -5.63 22.58
N GLY A 139 -2.59 -6.75 21.86
CA GLY A 139 -3.89 -7.40 21.63
C GLY A 139 -4.81 -6.64 20.67
N VAL A 140 -4.26 -5.71 19.90
CA VAL A 140 -5.00 -4.90 18.92
C VAL A 140 -5.17 -5.68 17.62
N ASP A 141 -6.40 -5.75 17.10
CA ASP A 141 -6.64 -6.20 15.73
C ASP A 141 -6.08 -5.17 14.75
N LEU A 142 -4.92 -5.50 14.17
CA LEU A 142 -4.19 -4.60 13.28
C LEU A 142 -4.96 -4.31 12.00
N VAL A 143 -5.71 -5.29 11.47
CA VAL A 143 -6.45 -5.15 10.22
C VAL A 143 -7.66 -4.25 10.45
N ALA A 144 -8.42 -4.49 11.51
CA ALA A 144 -9.53 -3.62 11.88
C ALA A 144 -9.06 -2.18 12.11
N ARG A 145 -8.00 -1.99 12.91
CA ARG A 145 -7.40 -0.67 13.15
C ARG A 145 -6.98 0.01 11.85
N ALA A 146 -6.34 -0.71 10.94
CA ALA A 146 -5.88 -0.15 9.68
C ALA A 146 -7.04 0.26 8.76
N ARG A 147 -8.12 -0.53 8.71
CA ARG A 147 -9.34 -0.19 7.97
C ARG A 147 -10.04 1.04 8.54
N GLU A 148 -10.16 1.13 9.86
CA GLU A 148 -10.76 2.29 10.53
C GLU A 148 -9.95 3.57 10.25
N GLN A 149 -8.62 3.51 10.37
CA GLN A 149 -7.75 4.65 10.07
C GLN A 149 -7.87 5.08 8.61
N ARG A 150 -7.96 4.12 7.68
CA ARG A 150 -8.12 4.43 6.26
C ARG A 150 -9.47 5.10 5.98
N ALA A 151 -10.55 4.57 6.53
CA ALA A 151 -11.88 5.17 6.39
C ALA A 151 -11.94 6.59 6.96
N ALA A 152 -11.31 6.83 8.11
CA ALA A 152 -11.21 8.16 8.71
C ALA A 152 -10.45 9.15 7.80
N GLN A 153 -9.30 8.72 7.24
CA GLN A 153 -8.52 9.54 6.30
C GLN A 153 -9.29 9.86 5.02
N GLU A 154 -10.04 8.90 4.48
CA GLU A 154 -10.87 9.11 3.29
C GLU A 154 -12.01 10.07 3.58
N ALA A 155 -12.68 9.95 4.72
CA ALA A 155 -13.73 10.87 5.14
C ALA A 155 -13.19 12.30 5.33
N GLU A 156 -12.02 12.46 5.95
CA GLU A 156 -11.34 13.75 6.12
C GLU A 156 -10.94 14.35 4.75
N ALA A 157 -10.40 13.55 3.84
CA ALA A 157 -10.04 14.00 2.50
C ALA A 157 -11.25 14.43 1.68
N LEU A 158 -12.38 13.71 1.75
CA LEU A 158 -13.63 14.11 1.11
C LEU A 158 -14.16 15.41 1.71
N ALA A 159 -14.11 15.55 3.04
CA ALA A 159 -14.54 16.78 3.71
C ALA A 159 -13.68 17.99 3.30
N ALA A 160 -12.36 17.81 3.18
CA ALA A 160 -11.45 18.86 2.70
C ALA A 160 -11.74 19.25 1.25
N GLN A 161 -11.91 18.27 0.35
CA GLN A 161 -12.26 18.53 -1.06
C GLN A 161 -13.62 19.23 -1.19
N ALA A 162 -14.61 18.86 -0.38
CA ALA A 162 -15.92 19.51 -0.38
C ALA A 162 -15.83 20.96 0.14
N ALA A 163 -14.99 21.23 1.13
CA ALA A 163 -14.75 22.58 1.65
C ALA A 163 -14.05 23.48 0.60
N GLU A 164 -13.06 22.94 -0.11
CA GLU A 164 -12.39 23.65 -1.22
C GLU A 164 -13.37 23.95 -2.36
N ALA A 165 -14.17 22.96 -2.79
CA ALA A 165 -15.16 23.15 -3.85
C ALA A 165 -16.28 24.14 -3.47
N GLY A 166 -16.67 24.16 -2.18
CA GLY A 166 -17.63 25.14 -1.65
C GLY A 166 -17.07 26.56 -1.66
N ALA A 167 -15.81 26.74 -1.27
CA ALA A 167 -15.13 28.04 -1.31
C ALA A 167 -14.97 28.55 -2.76
N ASP A 168 -14.63 27.68 -3.70
CA ASP A 168 -14.54 28.02 -5.12
C ASP A 168 -15.92 28.45 -5.70
N GLN A 169 -17.01 27.80 -5.27
CA GLN A 169 -18.37 28.19 -5.66
C GLN A 169 -18.80 29.53 -5.08
N GLU A 170 -18.48 29.82 -3.82
CA GLU A 170 -18.77 31.12 -3.19
C GLU A 170 -18.01 32.26 -3.88
N LEU A 171 -16.71 32.07 -4.16
CA LEU A 171 -15.89 33.03 -4.90
C LEU A 171 -16.42 33.30 -6.31
N GLN A 172 -16.86 32.27 -7.02
CA GLN A 172 -17.45 32.42 -8.34
C GLN A 172 -18.79 33.16 -8.28
N ALA A 173 -19.64 32.85 -7.29
CA ALA A 173 -20.91 33.54 -7.11
C ALA A 173 -20.73 35.03 -6.77
N GLU A 174 -19.76 35.38 -5.91
CA GLU A 174 -19.42 36.78 -5.62
C GLU A 174 -18.88 37.53 -6.85
N ALA A 175 -18.07 36.86 -7.69
CA ALA A 175 -17.56 37.44 -8.92
C ALA A 175 -18.67 37.66 -9.97
N ASP A 176 -19.58 36.71 -10.11
CA ASP A 176 -20.72 36.79 -11.03
C ASP A 176 -21.71 37.90 -10.59
N ASP A 177 -21.96 38.04 -9.28
CA ASP A 177 -22.84 39.10 -8.73
C ASP A 177 -22.21 40.50 -8.86
N ALA A 178 -20.89 40.61 -8.66
CA ALA A 178 -20.16 41.85 -8.91
C ALA A 178 -20.17 42.26 -10.39
N ALA A 179 -20.02 41.30 -11.31
CA ALA A 179 -20.11 41.54 -12.75
C ALA A 179 -21.52 41.99 -13.16
N ALA A 180 -22.56 41.38 -12.61
CA ALA A 180 -23.94 41.78 -12.87
C ALA A 180 -24.26 43.20 -12.36
N ALA A 181 -23.67 43.61 -11.23
CA ALA A 181 -23.82 44.96 -10.70
C ALA A 181 -23.12 46.04 -11.55
N ASP A 182 -21.95 45.71 -12.11
CA ASP A 182 -21.19 46.64 -12.98
C ASP A 182 -21.89 46.82 -14.34
N ASP A 183 -22.46 45.75 -14.90
CA ASP A 183 -23.23 45.77 -16.15
C ASP A 183 -24.54 46.57 -15.98
N ALA A 184 -25.25 46.40 -14.86
CA ALA A 184 -26.44 47.17 -14.54
C ALA A 184 -26.15 48.67 -14.30
N ALA A 185 -24.98 49.01 -13.75
CA ALA A 185 -24.55 50.39 -13.60
C ALA A 185 -24.21 51.03 -14.95
N ALA A 186 -23.61 50.28 -15.88
CA ALA A 186 -23.32 50.74 -17.24
C ALA A 186 -24.62 51.01 -18.04
N GLU A 187 -25.63 50.14 -17.97
CA GLU A 187 -26.93 50.36 -18.63
C GLU A 187 -27.70 51.56 -18.06
N ALA A 188 -27.61 51.83 -16.75
CA ALA A 188 -28.27 52.97 -16.12
C ALA A 188 -27.65 54.32 -16.52
N VAL A 189 -26.34 54.37 -16.78
CA VAL A 189 -25.65 55.57 -17.25
C VAL A 189 -26.00 55.91 -18.69
N ASP A 190 -26.19 54.91 -19.55
CA ASP A 190 -26.58 55.11 -20.96
C ASP A 190 -28.06 55.57 -21.10
N ALA A 191 -28.93 55.16 -20.16
CA ALA A 191 -30.33 55.59 -20.13
C ALA A 191 -30.52 57.08 -19.76
N ASP A 192 -29.60 57.68 -18.99
CA ASP A 192 -29.65 59.09 -18.58
C ASP A 192 -29.12 60.03 -19.69
N VAL A 193 -28.24 59.54 -20.58
CA VAL A 193 -27.70 60.29 -21.72
C VAL A 193 -28.70 60.37 -22.89
N ALA A 194 -29.62 59.42 -23.01
CA ALA A 194 -30.64 59.40 -24.07
C ALA A 194 -31.90 60.25 -23.77
N GLY A 195 -32.01 60.81 -22.55
CA GLY A 195 -33.19 61.55 -22.07
C GLY A 195 -33.07 63.08 -22.03
N ALA A 196 -31.91 63.66 -22.39
CA ALA A 196 -31.66 65.11 -22.42
C ALA A 196 -31.69 65.67 -23.86
#